data_AF-A0A3S5HUA9-F1
#
_entry.id   AF-A0A3S5HUA9-F1
#
_cell.length_a   1.000
_cell.length_b   1.000
_cell.length_c   1.000
_cell.angle_alpha   90.00
_cell.angle_beta   90.00
_cell.angle_gamma   90.00
#
_symmetry.space_group_name_H-M   'P 1'
#
loop_
_entity.id
_entity.type
_entity.pdbx_description
1 polymer ?
#
loop_
_entity_poly.entity_id
_entity_poly.type
_entity_poly.pdbx_seq_one_letter_code
_entity_poly.pdbx_strand_id
1 'polypeptide(L)'
;VFEEFGYIYDSSVGAPALPIPVWPYTLDYKIPQECKSVTCPTKSFPGVWEVPLNAHYVKHLEGGHCPYLDHGVLHNHYPTELFLWLRDDFLRYYNQNRAPY
;
A
#
# COMPACT_ATOMS: atom_id res chain seq x y z
N VAL A 1 -11.14 -12.62 -16.98
CA VAL A 1 -10.77 -11.19 -16.79
C VAL A 1 -9.28 -10.93 -16.97
N PHE A 2 -8.37 -11.16 -16.02
CA PHE A 2 -6.94 -10.79 -16.22
C PHE A 2 -6.33 -11.45 -17.47
N GLU A 3 -6.41 -12.78 -17.56
CA GLU A 3 -5.92 -13.54 -18.73
C GLU A 3 -6.72 -13.22 -20.01
N GLU A 4 -8.04 -13.08 -19.86
CA GLU A 4 -8.97 -12.85 -20.97
C GLU A 4 -8.74 -11.53 -21.70
N PHE A 5 -8.38 -10.47 -20.96
CA PHE A 5 -8.14 -9.13 -21.50
C PHE A 5 -6.65 -8.75 -21.57
N GLY A 6 -5.74 -9.66 -21.18
CA GLY A 6 -4.31 -9.43 -21.22
C GLY A 6 -3.82 -8.35 -20.24
N TYR A 7 -4.49 -8.18 -19.10
CA TYR A 7 -4.03 -7.28 -18.06
C TYR A 7 -2.80 -7.87 -17.37
N ILE A 8 -1.74 -7.06 -17.25
CA ILE A 8 -0.45 -7.50 -16.71
C ILE A 8 -0.26 -7.16 -15.22
N TYR A 9 -1.09 -6.26 -14.69
CA TYR A 9 -1.04 -5.90 -13.27
C TYR A 9 -2.41 -5.49 -12.72
N ASP A 10 -2.53 -5.57 -11.40
CA ASP A 10 -3.58 -4.97 -10.59
C ASP A 10 -2.96 -4.08 -9.50
N SER A 11 -3.76 -3.15 -8.97
CA SER A 11 -3.37 -2.27 -7.87
C SER A 11 -4.57 -2.02 -6.96
N SER A 12 -5.15 -3.11 -6.47
CA SER A 12 -6.35 -3.07 -5.62
C SER A 12 -6.13 -3.73 -4.25
N VAL A 13 -5.05 -4.51 -4.09
CA VAL A 13 -4.74 -5.18 -2.83
C VAL A 13 -4.08 -4.22 -1.85
N GLY A 14 -4.78 -3.90 -0.78
CA GLY A 14 -4.24 -3.11 0.33
C GLY A 14 -3.24 -3.88 1.17
N ALA A 15 -2.09 -3.27 1.45
CA ALA A 15 -1.17 -3.72 2.48
C ALA A 15 -1.42 -2.93 3.78
N PRO A 16 -1.35 -3.58 4.96
CA PRO A 16 -1.54 -2.88 6.23
C PRO A 16 -0.45 -1.83 6.45
N ALA A 17 -0.67 -0.93 7.42
CA ALA A 17 0.30 0.10 7.77
C ALA A 17 1.51 -0.56 8.44
N LEU A 18 2.56 -0.82 7.65
CA LEU A 18 3.77 -1.49 8.05
C LEU A 18 4.94 -0.50 8.13
N PRO A 19 5.89 -0.68 9.06
CA PRO A 19 7.08 0.15 9.09
C PRO A 19 7.91 0.01 7.82
N ILE A 20 7.92 -1.18 7.21
CA ILE A 20 8.59 -1.49 5.93
C ILE A 20 7.51 -1.68 4.86
N PRO A 21 7.48 -0.85 3.78
CA PRO A 21 6.50 -0.99 2.72
C PRO A 21 6.75 -2.24 1.86
N VAL A 22 5.68 -2.78 1.28
CA VAL A 22 5.70 -3.98 0.45
C VAL A 22 6.04 -3.62 -0.99
N TRP A 23 6.99 -4.34 -1.57
CA TRP A 23 7.33 -4.25 -3.00
C TRP A 23 6.26 -4.93 -3.86
N PRO A 24 6.05 -4.51 -5.13
CA PRO A 24 5.25 -5.27 -6.08
C PRO A 24 5.67 -6.74 -6.16
N TYR A 25 4.69 -7.62 -6.32
CA TYR A 25 4.89 -9.07 -6.36
C TYR A 25 3.98 -9.71 -7.40
N THR A 26 4.30 -10.91 -7.86
CA THR A 26 3.41 -11.65 -8.76
C THR A 26 2.36 -12.43 -7.98
N LEU A 27 1.18 -12.61 -8.58
CA LEU A 27 0.11 -13.47 -8.07
C LEU A 27 0.31 -14.95 -8.43
N ASP A 28 1.54 -15.34 -8.78
CA ASP A 28 1.94 -16.74 -8.98
C ASP A 28 1.74 -17.56 -7.70
N TYR A 29 1.96 -16.92 -6.55
CA TYR A 29 1.91 -17.51 -5.22
C TYR A 29 0.98 -16.74 -4.29
N LYS A 30 0.82 -17.25 -3.07
CA LYS A 30 0.04 -16.60 -2.01
C LYS A 30 0.58 -15.19 -1.73
N ILE A 31 -0.33 -14.24 -1.55
CA ILE A 31 -0.03 -12.87 -1.11
C ILE A 31 0.89 -12.89 0.14
N PRO A 32 2.03 -12.16 0.12
CA PRO A 32 3.06 -12.25 1.17
C PRO A 32 2.72 -11.48 2.45
N GLN A 33 1.71 -10.59 2.41
CA GLN A 33 1.24 -9.80 3.55
C GLN A 33 -0.18 -10.20 4.00
N GLU A 34 -0.56 -9.75 5.19
CA GLU A 34 -1.93 -9.89 5.68
C GLU A 34 -2.87 -9.04 4.81
N CYS A 35 -3.84 -9.70 4.19
CA CYS A 35 -4.84 -9.04 3.37
C CYS A 35 -6.13 -8.86 4.18
N LYS A 36 -6.46 -7.62 4.53
CA LYS A 36 -7.62 -7.30 5.39
C LYS A 36 -8.96 -7.28 4.65
N SER A 37 -8.95 -7.31 3.31
CA SER A 37 -10.19 -7.40 2.55
C SER A 37 -10.77 -8.81 2.63
N VAL A 38 -12.09 -8.90 2.73
CA VAL A 38 -12.80 -10.20 2.70
C VAL A 38 -12.64 -10.89 1.34
N THR A 39 -12.33 -10.13 0.29
CA THR A 39 -12.33 -10.59 -1.11
C THR A 39 -10.94 -10.80 -1.69
N CYS A 40 -9.91 -10.96 -0.87
CA CYS A 40 -8.55 -11.15 -1.37
C CYS A 40 -8.43 -12.43 -2.21
N PRO A 41 -7.66 -12.39 -3.32
CA PRO A 41 -7.51 -13.54 -4.19
C PRO A 41 -6.85 -14.70 -3.45
N THR A 42 -7.45 -15.89 -3.55
CA THR A 42 -6.95 -17.15 -2.98
C THR A 42 -6.42 -18.12 -4.03
N LYS A 43 -6.61 -17.79 -5.32
CA LYS A 43 -6.10 -18.54 -6.46
C LYS A 43 -4.83 -17.88 -6.99
N SER A 44 -3.98 -18.68 -7.63
CA SER A 44 -2.85 -18.17 -8.40
C SER A 44 -3.31 -17.59 -9.74
N PHE A 45 -2.72 -16.46 -10.13
CA PHE A 45 -2.86 -15.81 -11.43
C PHE A 45 -1.46 -15.60 -12.03
N PRO A 46 -0.91 -16.62 -12.69
CA PRO A 46 0.48 -16.60 -13.13
C PRO A 46 0.81 -15.43 -14.07
N GLY A 47 1.91 -14.72 -13.79
CA GLY A 47 2.41 -13.60 -14.59
C GLY A 47 1.69 -12.26 -14.37
N VAL A 48 0.62 -12.24 -13.57
CA VAL A 48 -0.06 -10.99 -13.18
C VAL A 48 0.67 -10.39 -11.97
N TRP A 49 1.02 -9.11 -12.08
CA TRP A 49 1.62 -8.35 -11.00
C TRP A 49 0.57 -7.71 -10.10
N GLU A 50 0.84 -7.66 -8.80
CA GLU A 50 0.13 -6.80 -7.87
C GLU A 50 1.07 -5.66 -7.46
N VAL A 51 0.60 -4.43 -7.64
CA VAL A 51 1.23 -3.22 -7.10
C VAL A 51 0.46 -2.85 -5.84
N PRO A 52 0.92 -3.30 -4.64
CA PRO A 52 0.11 -3.21 -3.44
C PRO A 52 -0.06 -1.76 -3.00
N LEU A 53 -1.27 -1.46 -2.53
CA LEU A 53 -1.59 -0.18 -1.92
C LEU A 53 -1.10 -0.17 -0.48
N ASN A 54 0.14 0.27 -0.28
CA ASN A 54 0.74 0.41 1.05
C ASN A 54 0.03 1.50 1.85
N ALA A 55 -0.64 1.13 2.95
CA ALA A 55 -1.21 2.13 3.85
C ALA A 55 -0.12 3.05 4.42
N HIS A 56 -0.42 4.34 4.45
CA HIS A 56 0.45 5.36 5.03
C HIS A 56 0.78 5.01 6.49
N TYR A 57 2.01 5.30 6.91
CA TYR A 57 2.48 4.97 8.25
C TYR A 57 3.39 6.08 8.78
N VAL A 58 2.95 6.72 9.86
CA VAL A 58 3.75 7.66 10.63
C VAL A 58 3.79 7.20 12.08
N LYS A 59 4.98 6.87 12.58
CA LYS A 59 5.21 6.20 13.88
C LYS A 59 4.68 6.97 15.10
N HIS A 60 4.58 8.30 14.99
CA HIS A 60 4.33 9.21 16.11
C HIS A 60 2.98 9.91 16.06
N LEU A 61 2.14 9.62 15.08
CA LEU A 61 0.85 10.26 14.91
C LEU A 61 -0.26 9.21 14.98
N GLU A 62 -1.22 9.44 15.88
CA GLU A 62 -2.44 8.66 15.92
C GLU A 62 -3.30 9.05 14.70
N GLY A 63 -3.59 8.09 13.83
CA GLY A 63 -4.43 8.31 12.65
C GLY A 63 -3.66 8.37 11.31
N GLY A 64 -4.41 8.46 10.21
CA GLY A 64 -3.84 8.48 8.86
C GLY A 64 -3.29 7.15 8.34
N HIS A 65 -3.56 6.01 9.00
CA HIS A 65 -3.19 4.68 8.50
C HIS A 65 -4.18 4.18 7.44
N CYS A 66 -4.07 4.73 6.24
CA CYS A 66 -4.96 4.45 5.13
C CYS A 66 -4.17 4.34 3.82
N PRO A 67 -4.60 3.48 2.88
CA PRO A 67 -4.00 3.39 1.55
C PRO A 67 -4.36 4.58 0.66
N TYR A 68 -5.50 5.23 0.91
CA TYR A 68 -5.95 6.42 0.21
C TYR A 68 -6.01 7.59 1.19
N LEU A 69 -5.46 8.74 0.79
CA LEU A 69 -5.33 9.91 1.65
C LEU A 69 -6.69 10.51 2.04
N ASP A 70 -7.67 10.46 1.13
CA ASP A 70 -9.04 10.97 1.29
C ASP A 70 -9.92 10.10 2.19
N HIS A 71 -9.57 8.82 2.38
CA HIS A 71 -10.20 7.93 3.34
C HIS A 71 -9.60 8.03 4.76
N GLY A 72 -8.47 8.72 4.90
CA GLY A 72 -7.80 8.89 6.18
C GLY A 72 -8.44 9.95 7.05
N VAL A 73 -8.70 9.62 8.31
CA VAL A 73 -8.88 10.66 9.33
C VAL A 73 -7.50 11.23 9.65
N LEU A 74 -7.21 12.39 9.06
CA LEU A 74 -6.01 13.17 9.34
C LEU A 74 -6.36 14.24 10.38
N HIS A 75 -5.60 14.26 11.47
CA HIS A 75 -5.71 15.30 12.50
C HIS A 75 -4.90 16.56 12.19
N ASN A 76 -4.22 16.59 11.03
CA ASN A 76 -3.41 17.71 10.57
C ASN A 76 -4.33 18.73 9.87
N HIS A 77 -4.60 19.85 10.53
CA HIS A 77 -5.52 20.87 10.01
C HIS A 77 -4.78 22.00 9.27
N TYR A 78 -3.46 22.05 9.37
CA TYR A 78 -2.64 23.08 8.74
C TYR A 78 -1.78 22.51 7.59
N PRO A 79 -1.55 23.28 6.50
CA PRO A 79 -0.72 22.84 5.38
C PRO A 79 0.69 22.39 5.78
N THR A 80 1.30 23.07 6.76
CA THR A 80 2.64 22.71 7.26
C THR A 80 2.66 21.34 7.94
N GLU A 81 1.63 21.02 8.71
CA GLU A 81 1.52 19.71 9.38
C GLU A 81 1.31 18.60 8.37
N LEU A 82 0.45 18.82 7.36
CA LEU A 82 0.24 17.88 6.27
C LEU A 82 1.53 17.63 5.47
N PHE A 83 2.28 18.69 5.19
CA PHE A 83 3.58 18.57 4.51
C PHE A 83 4.58 17.73 5.33
N LEU A 84 4.70 17.99 6.63
CA LEU A 84 5.58 17.22 7.51
C LEU A 84 5.16 15.75 7.58
N TRP A 85 3.85 15.49 7.67
CA TRP A 85 3.30 14.13 7.66
C TRP A 85 3.60 13.39 6.36
N LEU A 86 3.36 14.00 5.20
CA LEU A 86 3.66 13.42 3.89
C LEU A 86 5.17 13.15 3.72
N ARG A 87 6.00 14.09 4.17
CA ARG A 87 7.45 13.94 4.14
C ARG A 87 7.91 12.79 5.02
N ASP A 88 7.39 12.66 6.23
CA ASP A 88 7.78 11.60 7.16
C ASP A 88 7.36 10.22 6.63
N ASP A 89 6.17 10.10 6.05
CA ASP A 89 5.74 8.88 5.38
C ASP A 89 6.60 8.59 4.14
N PHE A 90 6.90 9.56 3.27
CA PHE A 90 7.82 9.36 2.14
C PHE A 90 9.23 8.90 2.60
N LEU A 91 9.76 9.50 3.66
CA LEU A 91 11.08 9.16 4.20
C LEU A 91 11.13 7.73 4.74
N ARG A 92 9.99 7.14 5.14
CA ARG A 92 9.89 5.71 5.47
C ARG A 92 10.25 4.83 4.28
N TYR A 93 9.77 5.16 3.09
CA TYR A 93 10.12 4.43 1.86
C TYR A 93 11.57 4.68 1.50
N TYR A 94 11.97 5.95 1.42
CA TYR A 94 13.28 6.37 0.93
C TYR A 94 14.46 5.84 1.75
N ASN A 95 14.33 5.85 3.09
CA ASN A 95 15.40 5.45 4.01
C ASN A 95 15.40 3.95 4.36
N GLN A 96 14.42 3.18 3.88
CA GLN A 96 14.36 1.74 4.12
C GLN A 96 14.59 0.95 2.83
N ASN A 97 13.60 0.17 2.38
CA ASN A 97 13.72 -0.74 1.23
C ASN A 97 13.38 -0.09 -0.11
N ARG A 98 12.98 1.20 -0.13
CA ARG A 98 12.66 1.98 -1.34
C ARG A 98 11.61 1.34 -2.25
N ALA A 99 10.63 0.66 -1.66
CA ALA A 99 9.43 0.28 -2.41
C ALA A 99 8.76 1.52 -3.03
N PRO A 100 7.92 1.37 -4.07
CA PRO A 100 7.21 2.49 -4.68
C PRO A 100 6.38 3.27 -3.65
N TYR A 101 6.50 4.60 -3.67
CA TYR A 101 5.69 5.55 -2.90
C TYR A 101 4.50 6.02 -3.74
#